data_AF-K1T132-F1
#
_entry.id   AF-K1T132-F1
#
_cell.length_a   1.000
_cell.length_b   1.000
_cell.length_c   1.000
_cell.angle_alpha   90.00
_cell.angle_beta   90.00
_cell.angle_gamma   90.00
#
_symmetry.space_group_name_H-M   'P 1'
#
loop_
_entity.id
_entity.type
_entity.pdbx_description
1 polymer ?
#
loop_
_entity_poly.entity_id
_entity_poly.type
_entity_poly.pdbx_seq_one_letter_code
_entity_poly.pdbx_strand_id
1 'polypeptide(L)'
;MKKRIRLKGRIRTYIQFTLYLGLLLLAIDAAVFMLDFRAGLLTFGFTIFYFAITLTLYFYNKPIIMNELISFATEYGQIQRKLLRDLELPYALLDDSGKVIWTNIAFENVVHQPKGYSKS
;
A
#
# COMPACT_ATOMS: atom_id res chain seq x y z
N MET A 1 -18.22 -5.97 -6.68
CA MET A 1 -17.02 -6.09 -7.55
C MET A 1 -15.76 -6.05 -6.67
N LYS A 2 -15.00 -7.15 -6.56
CA LYS A 2 -13.75 -7.17 -5.78
C LYS A 2 -12.62 -6.51 -6.59
N LYS A 3 -12.33 -5.23 -6.31
CA LYS A 3 -11.19 -4.51 -6.91
C LYS A 3 -9.90 -5.19 -6.49
N ARG A 4 -9.23 -5.87 -7.43
CA ARG A 4 -7.91 -6.47 -7.23
C ARG A 4 -6.88 -5.35 -7.23
N ILE A 5 -6.54 -4.84 -6.05
CA ILE A 5 -5.46 -3.87 -5.88
C ILE A 5 -4.15 -4.55 -6.30
N ARG A 6 -3.54 -4.03 -7.36
CA ARG A 6 -2.28 -4.53 -7.91
C ARG A 6 -1.14 -4.06 -7.01
N LEU A 7 -0.57 -4.97 -6.23
CA LEU A 7 0.63 -4.74 -5.42
C LEU A 7 1.78 -4.25 -6.32
N LYS A 8 2.36 -3.10 -5.96
CA LYS A 8 3.53 -2.47 -6.60
C LYS A 8 4.68 -3.50 -6.64
N GLY A 9 5.21 -3.77 -7.83
CA GLY A 9 6.05 -4.95 -8.12
C GLY A 9 7.23 -5.18 -7.17
N ARG A 10 7.88 -4.11 -6.68
CA ARG A 10 9.03 -4.20 -5.76
C ARG A 10 8.74 -4.96 -4.45
N ILE A 11 7.56 -4.76 -3.88
CA ILE A 11 7.19 -5.41 -2.61
C ILE A 11 6.87 -6.90 -2.85
N ARG A 12 6.29 -7.21 -4.01
CA ARG A 12 6.05 -8.59 -4.44
C ARG A 12 7.38 -9.33 -4.62
N THR A 13 8.40 -8.67 -5.19
CA THR A 13 9.74 -9.24 -5.35
C THR A 13 10.41 -9.53 -4.01
N TYR A 14 10.27 -8.66 -3.00
CA TYR A 14 10.86 -8.89 -1.67
C TYR A 14 10.26 -10.12 -0.97
N ILE A 15 8.94 -10.25 -1.03
CA ILE A 15 8.22 -11.41 -0.46
C ILE A 15 8.55 -12.69 -1.23
N GLN A 16 8.63 -12.61 -2.56
CA GLN A 16 9.04 -13.74 -3.40
C GLN A 16 10.49 -14.15 -3.12
N PHE A 17 11.39 -13.20 -2.85
CA PHE A 17 12.79 -13.46 -2.53
C PHE A 17 12.94 -14.31 -1.27
N THR A 18 12.18 -14.02 -0.20
CA THR A 18 12.19 -14.84 1.03
C THR A 18 11.69 -16.26 0.77
N LEU A 19 10.69 -16.43 -0.10
CA LEU A 19 10.20 -17.76 -0.51
C LEU A 19 11.23 -18.54 -1.35
N TYR A 20 11.93 -17.87 -2.27
CA TYR A 20 13.03 -18.49 -3.04
C TYR A 20 14.18 -18.93 -2.13
N LEU A 21 14.51 -18.12 -1.11
CA LEU A 21 15.51 -18.49 -0.10
C LEU A 21 15.09 -19.72 0.70
N GLY A 22 13.81 -19.83 1.08
CA GLY A 22 13.28 -21.03 1.75
C GLY A 22 13.31 -22.29 0.87
N LEU A 23 13.06 -22.16 -0.43
CA LEU A 23 13.20 -23.26 -1.38
C LEU A 23 14.66 -23.72 -1.52
N LEU A 24 15.60 -22.78 -1.57
CA LEU A 24 17.03 -23.08 -1.57
C LEU A 24 17.45 -23.80 -0.29
N LEU A 25 16.92 -23.37 0.86
CA LEU A 25 17.18 -24.00 2.16
C LEU A 25 16.74 -25.48 2.16
N LEU A 26 15.56 -25.78 1.60
CA LEU A 26 15.07 -27.16 1.45
C LEU A 26 16.00 -28.02 0.56
N ALA A 27 16.57 -27.43 -0.50
CA ALA A 27 17.51 -28.14 -1.36
C ALA A 27 18.83 -28.46 -0.63
N ILE A 28 19.31 -27.53 0.21
CA ILE A 28 20.49 -27.76 1.07
C ILE A 28 20.19 -28.86 2.09
N ASP A 29 19.02 -28.82 2.71
CA ASP A 29 18.62 -29.82 3.71
C ASP A 29 18.57 -31.23 3.10
N ALA A 30 18.01 -31.36 1.90
CA ALA A 30 18.00 -32.62 1.14
C ALA A 30 19.42 -33.13 0.83
N ALA A 31 20.35 -32.24 0.49
CA ALA A 31 21.75 -32.59 0.26
C ALA A 31 22.45 -33.04 1.56
N VAL A 32 22.15 -32.40 2.70
CA VAL A 32 22.70 -32.79 4.00
C VAL A 32 22.17 -34.15 4.44
N PHE A 33 20.89 -34.46 4.19
CA PHE A 33 20.32 -35.79 4.44
C PHE A 33 21.00 -36.91 3.63
N MET A 34 21.50 -36.62 2.43
CA MET A 34 22.26 -37.59 1.62
C MET A 34 23.66 -37.87 2.17
N LEU A 35 24.27 -36.90 2.86
CA LEU A 35 25.61 -37.04 3.45
C LEU A 35 25.55 -37.72 4.81
N ASP A 36 24.70 -37.23 5.71
CA ASP A 36 24.61 -37.72 7.08
C ASP A 36 23.20 -37.52 7.65
N PHE A 37 22.53 -38.63 7.98
CA PHE A 37 21.16 -38.61 8.51
C PHE A 37 21.02 -37.84 9.83
N ARG A 38 22.06 -37.85 10.67
CA ARG A 38 22.08 -37.12 11.95
C ARG A 38 22.22 -35.62 11.76
N ALA A 39 23.08 -35.21 10.82
CA ALA A 39 23.25 -33.80 10.47
C ALA A 39 21.98 -33.25 9.80
N GLY A 40 21.36 -34.04 8.92
CA GLY A 40 20.11 -33.69 8.25
C GLY A 40 18.96 -33.47 9.22
N LEU A 41 18.84 -34.30 10.26
CA LEU A 41 17.79 -34.12 11.28
C LEU A 41 17.95 -32.80 12.07
N LEU A 42 19.19 -32.41 12.36
CA LEU A 42 19.48 -31.15 13.05
C LEU A 42 19.16 -29.95 12.16
N THR A 43 19.62 -29.97 10.90
CA THR A 43 19.36 -28.87 9.94
C THR A 43 17.88 -28.75 9.62
N PHE A 44 17.16 -29.87 9.54
CA PHE A 44 15.70 -29.88 9.33
C PHE A 44 14.91 -29.19 10.43
N GLY A 45 15.34 -29.35 11.69
CA GLY A 45 14.76 -28.59 12.81
C GLY A 45 14.89 -27.07 12.62
N PHE A 46 16.07 -26.61 12.18
CA PHE A 46 16.30 -25.20 11.85
C PHE A 46 15.52 -24.75 10.61
N THR A 47 15.40 -25.59 9.58
CA THR A 47 14.60 -25.33 8.38
C THR A 47 13.13 -25.11 8.72
N ILE A 48 12.55 -25.95 9.60
CA ILE A 48 11.16 -25.80 10.06
C ILE A 48 10.97 -24.47 10.79
N PHE A 49 11.89 -24.13 11.70
CA PHE A 49 11.81 -22.87 12.44
C PHE A 49 11.91 -21.64 11.51
N TYR A 50 12.82 -21.68 10.54
CA TYR A 50 12.93 -20.67 9.49
C TYR A 50 11.64 -20.54 8.66
N PHE A 51 11.06 -21.67 8.27
CA PHE A 51 9.80 -21.69 7.52
C PHE A 51 8.65 -21.12 8.35
N ALA A 52 8.56 -21.44 9.64
CA ALA A 52 7.52 -20.91 10.53
C ALA A 52 7.57 -19.38 10.63
N ILE A 53 8.77 -18.81 10.82
CA ILE A 53 8.97 -17.35 10.85
C ILE A 53 8.60 -16.71 9.52
N THR A 54 9.11 -17.29 8.42
CA THR A 54 8.90 -16.77 7.06
C THR A 54 7.42 -16.78 6.67
N LEU A 55 6.71 -17.86 7.01
CA LEU A 55 5.30 -18.01 6.72
C LEU A 55 4.46 -17.05 7.55
N THR A 56 4.80 -16.88 8.83
CA THR A 56 4.18 -15.87 9.70
C THR A 56 4.35 -14.48 9.09
N LEU A 57 5.58 -14.11 8.74
CA LEU A 57 5.89 -12.82 8.12
C LEU A 57 5.15 -12.61 6.79
N TYR A 58 5.00 -13.66 5.98
CA TYR A 58 4.22 -13.65 4.74
C TYR A 58 2.74 -13.31 4.99
N PHE A 59 2.12 -13.95 5.98
CA PHE A 59 0.72 -13.70 6.33
C PHE A 59 0.48 -12.33 6.95
N TYR A 60 1.42 -11.80 7.74
CA TYR A 60 1.30 -10.44 8.33
C TYR A 60 1.56 -9.33 7.32
N ASN A 61 2.56 -9.46 6.43
CA ASN A 61 2.91 -8.39 5.51
C ASN A 61 1.85 -8.17 4.41
N LYS A 62 1.25 -9.26 3.90
CA LYS A 62 0.20 -9.22 2.86
C LYS A 62 -0.95 -8.23 3.15
N PRO A 63 -1.61 -8.27 4.31
CA PRO A 63 -2.69 -7.35 4.66
C PRO A 63 -2.19 -5.95 5.03
N ILE A 64 -1.02 -5.81 5.67
CA ILE A 64 -0.46 -4.50 6.06
C ILE A 64 -0.18 -3.64 4.82
N ILE A 65 0.49 -4.22 3.81
CA ILE A 65 0.78 -3.49 2.56
C ILE A 65 -0.52 -3.11 1.83
N MET A 66 -1.53 -3.97 1.90
CA MET A 66 -2.84 -3.69 1.30
C MET A 66 -3.55 -2.52 2.02
N ASN A 67 -3.50 -2.51 3.35
CA ASN A 67 -4.07 -1.45 4.17
C ASN A 67 -3.34 -0.12 3.93
N GLU A 68 -2.01 -0.12 3.82
CA GLU A 68 -1.25 1.08 3.47
C GLU A 68 -1.59 1.59 2.07
N LEU A 69 -1.68 0.71 1.06
CA LEU A 69 -2.06 1.12 -0.30
C LEU A 69 -3.47 1.72 -0.36
N ILE A 70 -4.40 1.16 0.41
CA ILE A 70 -5.77 1.69 0.55
C ILE A 70 -5.75 3.03 1.30
N SER A 71 -4.97 3.14 2.38
CA SER A 71 -4.76 4.39 3.11
C SER A 71 -4.20 5.45 2.19
N PHE A 72 -3.11 5.18 1.48
CA PHE A 72 -2.54 6.06 0.48
C PHE A 72 -3.60 6.48 -0.54
N ALA A 73 -4.31 5.56 -1.18
CA ALA A 73 -5.31 5.93 -2.19
C ALA A 73 -6.46 6.78 -1.63
N THR A 74 -6.86 6.56 -0.38
CA THR A 74 -7.94 7.30 0.30
C THR A 74 -7.46 8.68 0.78
N GLU A 75 -6.27 8.70 1.37
CA GLU A 75 -5.61 9.86 1.94
C GLU A 75 -5.11 10.81 0.84
N TYR A 76 -4.67 10.30 -0.32
CA TYR A 76 -4.36 11.13 -1.49
C TYR A 76 -5.58 11.90 -2.01
N GLY A 77 -6.78 11.30 -1.98
CA GLY A 77 -8.01 12.01 -2.36
C GLY A 77 -8.36 13.15 -1.40
N GLN A 78 -8.12 12.96 -0.10
CA GLN A 78 -8.31 14.01 0.91
C GLN A 78 -7.21 15.07 0.84
N ILE A 79 -5.95 14.67 0.67
CA ILE A 79 -4.80 15.57 0.52
C ILE A 79 -4.96 16.42 -0.73
N GLN A 80 -5.36 15.85 -1.88
CA GLN A 80 -5.58 16.63 -3.11
C GLN A 80 -6.69 17.66 -2.94
N ARG A 81 -7.82 17.27 -2.32
CA ARG A 81 -8.93 18.19 -2.06
C ARG A 81 -8.56 19.27 -1.03
N LYS A 82 -7.73 18.93 -0.04
CA LYS A 82 -7.18 19.87 0.95
C LYS A 82 -6.19 20.84 0.29
N LEU A 83 -5.25 20.33 -0.52
CA LEU A 83 -4.28 21.15 -1.26
C LEU A 83 -4.98 22.16 -2.17
N LEU A 84 -6.00 21.75 -2.91
CA LEU A 84 -6.77 22.64 -3.79
C LEU A 84 -7.56 23.69 -2.99
N ARG A 85 -8.06 23.33 -1.81
CA ARG A 85 -8.81 24.23 -0.93
C ARG A 85 -7.91 25.27 -0.23
N ASP A 86 -6.71 24.85 0.16
CA ASP A 86 -5.71 25.66 0.86
C ASP A 86 -4.75 26.38 -0.12
N LEU A 87 -4.98 26.26 -1.43
CA LEU A 87 -4.20 26.96 -2.45
C LEU A 87 -4.33 28.49 -2.28
N GLU A 88 -3.21 29.21 -2.28
CA GLU A 88 -3.19 30.67 -2.10
C GLU A 88 -3.71 31.46 -3.31
N LEU A 89 -3.81 30.82 -4.47
CA LEU A 89 -4.39 31.41 -5.68
C LEU A 89 -5.92 31.27 -5.68
N PRO A 90 -6.69 32.33 -5.97
CA PRO A 90 -8.14 32.26 -6.08
C PRO A 90 -8.54 31.24 -7.15
N TYR A 91 -9.24 30.18 -6.74
CA TYR A 91 -9.69 29.12 -7.65
C TYR A 91 -11.17 28.82 -7.47
N ALA A 92 -11.89 28.74 -8.59
CA ALA A 92 -13.30 28.37 -8.65
C ALA A 92 -13.55 27.35 -9.76
N LEU A 93 -14.44 26.39 -9.50
CA LEU A 93 -14.95 25.46 -10.49
C LEU A 93 -16.33 25.95 -10.93
N LEU A 94 -16.53 26.09 -12.24
CA LEU A 94 -17.76 26.56 -12.86
C LEU A 94 -18.44 25.42 -13.61
N ASP A 95 -19.76 25.43 -13.68
CA ASP A 95 -20.55 24.58 -14.56
C ASP A 95 -20.48 25.06 -16.02
N ASP A 96 -20.96 24.24 -16.94
CA ASP A 96 -21.13 24.59 -18.36
C ASP A 96 -21.96 25.87 -18.59
N SER A 97 -22.83 26.17 -17.63
CA SER A 97 -23.72 27.33 -17.59
C SER A 97 -23.09 28.54 -16.89
N GLY A 98 -21.81 28.49 -16.53
CA GLY A 98 -21.07 29.59 -15.87
C GLY A 98 -21.38 29.76 -14.38
N LYS A 99 -22.09 28.82 -13.76
CA LYS A 99 -22.43 28.85 -12.34
C LYS A 99 -21.30 28.27 -11.50
N VAL A 100 -20.90 28.95 -10.42
CA VAL A 100 -19.84 28.46 -9.53
C VAL A 100 -20.34 27.24 -8.74
N ILE A 101 -19.70 26.09 -8.92
CA ILE A 101 -20.01 24.82 -8.24
C ILE A 101 -19.14 24.66 -6.98
N TRP A 102 -17.89 25.16 -7.02
CA TRP A 102 -16.94 25.00 -5.93
C TRP A 102 -15.91 26.13 -5.91
N THR A 103 -15.43 26.51 -4.72
CA THR A 103 -14.45 27.59 -4.51
C THR A 103 -13.39 27.16 -3.51
N ASN A 104 -12.18 27.72 -3.61
CA ASN A 104 -11.16 27.61 -2.58
C ASN A 104 -11.19 28.78 -1.59
N ILE A 105 -10.41 28.69 -0.51
CA ILE A 105 -10.42 29.69 0.56
C ILE A 105 -9.90 31.05 0.06
N ALA A 106 -8.87 31.07 -0.79
CA ALA A 106 -8.35 32.31 -1.37
C ALA A 106 -9.40 33.06 -2.21
N PHE A 107 -10.23 32.33 -2.95
CA PHE A 107 -11.33 32.89 -3.74
C PHE A 107 -12.45 33.46 -2.86
N GLU A 108 -12.83 32.75 -1.79
CA GLU A 108 -13.80 33.25 -0.81
C GLU A 108 -13.31 34.54 -0.12
N ASN A 109 -12.01 34.62 0.17
CA ASN A 109 -11.39 35.80 0.79
C ASN A 109 -11.38 37.02 -0.14
N VAL A 110 -11.09 36.84 -1.43
CA VAL A 110 -11.07 37.94 -2.43
C VAL A 110 -12.47 38.48 -2.72
N VAL A 111 -13.47 37.60 -2.75
CA VAL A 111 -14.86 37.98 -3.05
C VAL A 111 -15.60 38.45 -1.79
N HIS A 112 -14.96 38.42 -0.62
CA HIS A 112 -15.53 38.81 0.68
C HIS A 112 -16.89 38.16 0.99
N GLN A 113 -17.11 36.93 0.48
CA GLN A 113 -18.39 36.23 0.60
C GLN A 113 -18.17 34.87 1.26
N PRO A 114 -18.64 34.66 2.52
CA PRO A 114 -18.43 33.41 3.22
C PRO A 114 -19.38 32.33 2.69
N LYS A 115 -18.81 31.22 2.20
CA LYS A 115 -19.47 29.94 1.84
C LYS A 115 -20.90 30.06 1.30
N GLY A 116 -21.08 30.10 -0.01
CA GLY A 116 -22.44 30.00 -0.55
C GLY A 116 -22.67 30.20 -2.04
N TYR A 117 -21.91 29.56 -2.93
CA TYR A 117 -22.37 29.38 -4.32
C TYR A 117 -23.10 28.04 -4.55
N SER A 118 -23.37 27.30 -3.46
CA SER A 118 -24.14 26.07 -3.50
C SER A 118 -25.59 26.34 -3.08
N LYS A 119 -26.46 26.41 -4.09
CA LYS A 119 -27.91 26.08 -4.14
C LYS A 119 -28.87 27.24 -4.47
N SER A 120 -29.12 27.41 -5.76
CA SER A 120 -30.45 27.18 -6.34
C SER A 120 -30.29 26.42 -7.63
#